data_AF-A0A845X329-F1
#
_entry.id   AF-A0A845X329-F1
#
_cell.length_a   1.000
_cell.length_b   1.000
_cell.length_c   1.000
_cell.angle_alpha   90.00
_cell.angle_beta   90.00
_cell.angle_gamma   90.00
#
_symmetry.space_group_name_H-M   'P 1'
#
loop_
_entity.id
_entity.type
_entity.pdbx_description
1 polymer ?
#
loop_
_entity_poly.entity_id
_entity_poly.type
_entity_poly.pdbx_seq_one_letter_code
_entity_poly.pdbx_strand_id
1 'polypeptide(L)'
;MSFSLSSGVVIQSDTDANLTGLGAISGVFTTTIQGVTFYELPSSLRLVVNGTLTHADFTQVLIVDFDPVNGSSYDQGANNAAIEVNGTFNLGLESTVNGVIYRPTGLLLRLSGTGDLGHAYAGGLRVNPGGVLNWYSGTIESTKSIGTQEAGGIINISGPECVFLDNVPTPGTGSDGRPRAIRFPHPSSNIYGLTLDGTSSGRASALFTYIGLNTLEGVIIRAGEWQPRSVGSSGGVGLAVLRGFDFRQNRNVVDIAISGAASRWAQTEFRIQPLQIINNPKGSLTVHEKSNSDNTRCGVSFCFQEVSFTVRDATVNPRSPIAFCKIRIPTTDNGDRRSVVGSGNSQNYNNWDFTSADYDRVDAMTDLNGQSVIMQVPVYAAIADTFDTSSLTPNFILYSESGTPGNDDFTAYFCSYLHELSRHSLILKSATVITQDVDLIVDLSITETNLSAVGAYSVIDNARQFYDVAKLWLYLNFSTESSTLVQRQGTDIDAAAYDIVIDAAAAQAFDFDGSIITLKTDAYVGLITTTGSITLLNGATYNLSPVTLAGTDLTGAEIRIYDLDNTPLGSLGTELAGVESSPNATFSFSSTAGNTVWIQIFKTGFVEFGQRYTIPTSPSTFAVILSTDKNL
;
A
#
# COMPACT_ATOMS: atom_id res chain seq x y z
N MET A 1 -46.04 -14.26 23.61
CA MET A 1 -44.68 -14.82 23.65
C MET A 1 -44.69 -16.00 22.72
N SER A 2 -43.84 -16.01 21.70
CA SER A 2 -43.99 -16.96 20.57
C SER A 2 -43.22 -18.27 20.75
N PHE A 3 -42.80 -18.55 21.99
CA PHE A 3 -42.14 -19.80 22.35
C PHE A 3 -43.16 -20.91 22.62
N SER A 4 -42.91 -22.07 22.03
CA SER A 4 -43.66 -23.30 22.26
C SER A 4 -42.71 -24.47 22.43
N LEU A 5 -43.13 -25.50 23.17
CA LEU A 5 -42.36 -26.72 23.35
C LEU A 5 -43.01 -27.88 22.61
N SER A 6 -42.25 -28.55 21.75
CA SER A 6 -42.67 -29.78 21.07
C SER A 6 -41.51 -30.77 21.00
N SER A 7 -41.66 -31.94 21.61
CA SER A 7 -40.71 -33.06 21.52
C SER A 7 -39.24 -32.69 21.83
N GLY A 8 -39.02 -31.93 22.91
CA GLY A 8 -37.68 -31.47 23.30
C GLY A 8 -37.16 -30.29 22.46
N VAL A 9 -37.99 -29.70 21.60
CA VAL A 9 -37.64 -28.55 20.78
C VAL A 9 -38.45 -27.34 21.24
N VAL A 10 -37.74 -26.31 21.68
CA VAL A 10 -38.32 -24.99 21.92
C VAL A 10 -38.36 -24.25 20.59
N ILE A 11 -39.56 -23.95 20.09
CA ILE A 11 -39.79 -23.27 18.81
C ILE A 11 -40.22 -21.83 19.08
N GLN A 12 -39.48 -20.87 18.54
CA GLN A 12 -39.81 -19.45 18.49
C GLN A 12 -40.37 -19.12 17.10
N SER A 13 -41.63 -18.67 16.98
CA SER A 13 -42.32 -18.58 15.68
C SER A 13 -42.63 -17.17 15.17
N ASP A 14 -42.80 -16.18 16.04
CA ASP A 14 -43.16 -14.80 15.68
C ASP A 14 -42.02 -13.82 16.02
N THR A 15 -42.32 -12.62 16.52
CA THR A 15 -41.29 -11.67 16.95
C THR A 15 -41.22 -11.63 18.47
N ASP A 16 -40.05 -11.95 19.04
CA ASP A 16 -39.75 -11.71 20.44
C ASP A 16 -38.54 -10.76 20.55
N ALA A 17 -38.71 -9.66 21.29
CA ALA A 17 -37.68 -8.63 21.44
C ALA A 17 -36.59 -8.99 22.48
N ASN A 18 -36.79 -10.08 23.23
CA ASN A 18 -35.91 -10.55 24.29
C ASN A 18 -36.19 -12.04 24.62
N LEU A 19 -35.45 -12.59 25.58
CA LEU A 19 -35.54 -14.00 25.99
C LEU A 19 -36.63 -14.29 27.04
N THR A 20 -37.38 -13.29 27.52
CA THR A 20 -38.27 -13.45 28.70
C THR A 20 -39.32 -14.55 28.54
N GLY A 21 -39.77 -14.82 27.31
CA GLY A 21 -40.72 -15.89 27.04
C GLY A 21 -40.19 -17.31 27.22
N LEU A 22 -38.86 -17.50 27.22
CA LEU A 22 -38.25 -18.81 27.49
C LEU A 22 -38.50 -19.27 28.92
N GLY A 23 -38.57 -18.35 29.89
CA GLY A 23 -38.77 -18.70 31.31
C GLY A 23 -40.11 -19.36 31.62
N ALA A 24 -41.07 -19.29 30.69
CA ALA A 24 -42.37 -19.96 30.80
C ALA A 24 -42.38 -21.38 30.20
N ILE A 25 -41.30 -21.80 29.52
CA ILE A 25 -41.22 -23.11 28.88
C ILE A 25 -40.81 -24.18 29.89
N SER A 26 -41.55 -25.28 29.93
CA SER A 26 -41.24 -26.40 30.82
C SER A 26 -39.85 -26.97 30.52
N GLY A 27 -39.03 -27.12 31.57
CA GLY A 27 -37.66 -27.62 31.48
C GLY A 27 -36.60 -26.54 31.25
N VAL A 28 -36.98 -25.29 30.99
CA VAL A 28 -36.04 -24.15 30.98
C VAL A 28 -35.81 -23.66 32.41
N PHE A 29 -34.56 -23.51 32.82
CA PHE A 29 -34.20 -22.94 34.10
C PHE A 29 -33.91 -21.45 33.96
N THR A 30 -34.45 -20.64 34.87
CA THR A 30 -34.22 -19.19 34.91
C THR A 30 -33.53 -18.83 36.22
N THR A 31 -32.35 -18.22 36.15
CA THR A 31 -31.63 -17.73 37.35
C THR A 31 -31.25 -16.28 37.15
N THR A 32 -31.52 -15.40 38.13
CA THR A 32 -31.08 -14.00 38.08
C THR A 32 -29.99 -13.74 39.10
N ILE A 33 -28.81 -13.31 38.64
CA ILE A 33 -27.65 -12.98 39.48
C ILE A 33 -27.21 -11.57 39.14
N GLN A 34 -27.17 -10.67 40.14
CA GLN A 34 -26.70 -9.28 39.97
C GLN A 34 -27.39 -8.52 38.81
N GLY A 35 -28.67 -8.79 38.58
CA GLY A 35 -29.45 -8.14 37.50
C GLY A 35 -29.30 -8.78 36.12
N VAL A 36 -28.52 -9.86 35.99
CA VAL A 36 -28.40 -10.66 34.76
C VAL A 36 -29.24 -11.93 34.91
N THR A 37 -30.12 -12.20 33.94
CA THR A 37 -31.00 -13.36 33.91
C THR A 37 -30.48 -14.40 32.92
N PHE A 38 -30.15 -15.57 33.45
CA PHE A 38 -29.70 -16.72 32.70
C PHE A 38 -30.92 -17.59 32.34
N TYR A 39 -31.09 -17.89 31.05
CA TYR A 39 -32.06 -18.84 30.53
C TYR A 39 -31.30 -20.08 30.08
N GLU A 40 -31.47 -21.18 30.81
CA GLU A 40 -30.72 -22.41 30.60
C GLU A 40 -31.63 -23.52 30.06
N LEU A 41 -31.30 -23.97 28.84
CA LEU A 41 -31.90 -25.14 28.21
C LEU A 41 -31.00 -26.34 28.52
N PRO A 42 -31.50 -27.35 29.26
CA PRO A 42 -30.72 -28.54 29.62
C PRO A 42 -30.47 -29.43 28.40
N SER A 43 -29.71 -30.51 28.59
CA SER A 43 -29.27 -31.39 27.51
C SER A 43 -30.34 -32.07 26.67
N SER A 44 -31.57 -32.12 27.18
CA SER A 44 -32.73 -32.63 26.45
C SER A 44 -33.46 -31.58 25.61
N LEU A 45 -33.13 -30.28 25.74
CA LEU A 45 -33.81 -29.19 25.06
C LEU A 45 -32.88 -28.49 24.05
N ARG A 46 -33.44 -28.13 22.90
CA ARG A 46 -32.80 -27.28 21.89
C ARG A 46 -33.71 -26.14 21.46
N LEU A 47 -33.16 -25.09 20.86
CA LEU A 47 -33.89 -23.93 20.37
C LEU A 47 -33.98 -23.92 18.83
N VAL A 48 -35.16 -23.63 18.29
CA VAL A 48 -35.41 -23.37 16.87
C VAL A 48 -36.03 -21.99 16.73
N VAL A 49 -35.37 -21.11 15.99
CA VAL A 49 -35.81 -19.74 15.68
C VAL A 49 -36.42 -19.74 14.28
N ASN A 50 -37.74 -19.79 14.18
CA ASN A 50 -38.50 -19.67 12.93
C ASN A 50 -38.96 -18.23 12.65
N GLY A 51 -39.17 -17.44 13.70
CA GLY A 51 -39.57 -16.05 13.62
C GLY A 51 -38.39 -15.08 13.70
N THR A 52 -38.58 -13.92 14.33
CA THR A 52 -37.52 -12.98 14.69
C THR A 52 -37.28 -12.99 16.19
N LEU A 53 -36.16 -13.56 16.63
CA LEU A 53 -35.72 -13.48 18.02
C LEU A 53 -34.63 -12.41 18.16
N THR A 54 -34.81 -11.48 19.06
CA THR A 54 -33.80 -10.49 19.42
C THR A 54 -33.32 -10.71 20.84
N HIS A 55 -32.02 -10.86 21.01
CA HIS A 55 -31.31 -10.92 22.28
C HIS A 55 -30.38 -9.70 22.35
N ALA A 56 -30.94 -8.57 22.75
CA ALA A 56 -30.32 -7.25 22.57
C ALA A 56 -29.43 -6.79 23.74
N ASP A 57 -29.71 -7.21 24.98
CA ASP A 57 -29.06 -6.63 26.16
C ASP A 57 -28.21 -7.65 26.94
N PHE A 58 -27.25 -7.12 27.71
CA PHE A 58 -26.37 -7.90 28.60
C PHE A 58 -27.06 -8.31 29.91
N THR A 59 -28.34 -7.95 30.09
CA THR A 59 -29.11 -8.38 31.27
C THR A 59 -29.70 -9.77 31.07
N GLN A 60 -29.46 -10.40 29.92
CA GLN A 60 -29.92 -11.74 29.61
C GLN A 60 -28.78 -12.58 29.03
N VAL A 61 -28.70 -13.85 29.42
CA VAL A 61 -27.75 -14.83 28.88
C VAL A 61 -28.52 -16.07 28.48
N LEU A 62 -28.26 -16.59 27.28
CA LEU A 62 -28.79 -17.88 26.83
C LEU A 62 -27.73 -18.95 26.99
N ILE A 63 -28.05 -20.00 27.74
CA ILE A 63 -27.22 -21.20 27.90
C ILE A 63 -27.98 -22.37 27.28
N VAL A 64 -27.35 -23.08 26.34
CA VAL A 64 -27.93 -24.29 25.74
C VAL A 64 -26.93 -25.42 25.85
N ASP A 65 -27.24 -26.40 26.70
CA ASP A 65 -26.36 -27.52 27.05
C ASP A 65 -26.76 -28.81 26.32
N PHE A 66 -27.12 -28.70 25.03
CA PHE A 66 -27.76 -29.76 24.25
C PHE A 66 -26.82 -30.92 23.88
N ASP A 67 -27.20 -32.14 24.28
CA ASP A 67 -26.53 -33.38 23.89
C ASP A 67 -27.34 -34.10 22.81
N PRO A 68 -26.98 -33.99 21.52
CA PRO A 68 -27.68 -34.73 20.48
C PRO A 68 -27.50 -36.24 20.73
N VAL A 69 -28.60 -37.00 20.63
CA VAL A 69 -28.57 -38.46 20.77
C VAL A 69 -27.65 -39.03 19.67
N ASN A 70 -26.59 -39.73 20.09
CA ASN A 70 -25.55 -40.30 19.22
C ASN A 70 -26.15 -41.19 18.11
N GLY A 71 -26.36 -40.62 16.93
CA GLY A 71 -26.60 -41.35 15.69
C GLY A 71 -25.31 -41.36 14.88
N SER A 72 -24.64 -42.51 14.84
CA SER A 72 -23.28 -42.72 14.28
C SER A 72 -23.17 -42.62 12.75
N SER A 73 -23.96 -41.79 12.08
CA SER A 73 -23.92 -41.65 10.61
C SER A 73 -23.63 -40.22 10.21
N TYR A 74 -22.50 -40.04 9.50
CA TYR A 74 -22.02 -38.84 8.78
C TYR A 74 -23.06 -38.12 7.88
N ASP A 75 -24.29 -38.63 7.79
CA ASP A 75 -25.32 -38.23 6.85
C ASP A 75 -26.24 -37.12 7.40
N GLN A 76 -25.77 -35.88 7.17
CA GLN A 76 -26.40 -34.59 6.85
C GLN A 76 -27.86 -34.20 7.24
N GLY A 77 -28.74 -35.04 7.75
CA GLY A 77 -30.19 -34.77 7.69
C GLY A 77 -30.94 -34.27 8.94
N ALA A 78 -30.48 -34.54 10.17
CA ALA A 78 -31.39 -34.44 11.33
C ALA A 78 -30.85 -33.55 12.46
N ASN A 79 -31.52 -32.41 12.68
CA ASN A 79 -31.89 -31.80 13.98
C ASN A 79 -30.91 -31.80 15.17
N ASN A 80 -29.61 -31.78 14.94
CA ASN A 80 -28.61 -31.95 16.01
C ASN A 80 -27.94 -30.65 16.49
N ALA A 81 -28.37 -29.49 15.99
CA ALA A 81 -27.87 -28.22 16.50
C ALA A 81 -28.58 -27.83 17.80
N ALA A 82 -27.82 -27.30 18.76
CA ALA A 82 -28.33 -26.72 20.00
C ALA A 82 -29.25 -25.53 19.69
N ILE A 83 -28.89 -24.75 18.67
CA ILE A 83 -29.72 -23.68 18.12
C ILE A 83 -29.82 -23.84 16.60
N GLU A 84 -31.04 -23.80 16.06
CA GLU A 84 -31.30 -23.69 14.63
C GLU A 84 -31.97 -22.36 14.31
N VAL A 85 -31.49 -21.70 13.26
CA VAL A 85 -32.03 -20.43 12.79
C VAL A 85 -32.60 -20.64 11.39
N ASN A 86 -33.94 -20.63 11.30
CA ASN A 86 -34.73 -20.65 10.06
C ASN A 86 -35.30 -19.26 9.73
N GLY A 87 -35.54 -18.43 10.74
CA GLY A 87 -35.96 -17.03 10.63
C GLY A 87 -34.79 -16.08 10.87
N THR A 88 -34.95 -15.07 11.74
CA THR A 88 -33.90 -14.12 12.12
C THR A 88 -33.55 -14.23 13.59
N PHE A 89 -32.26 -14.36 13.91
CA PHE A 89 -31.74 -14.31 15.27
C PHE A 89 -30.77 -13.13 15.41
N ASN A 90 -31.14 -12.12 16.21
CA ASN A 90 -30.31 -10.95 16.47
C ASN A 90 -29.63 -11.09 17.84
N LEU A 91 -28.31 -10.99 17.89
CA LEU A 91 -27.49 -11.08 19.11
C LEU A 91 -26.74 -9.76 19.34
N GLY A 92 -26.85 -9.19 20.54
CA GLY A 92 -26.02 -8.08 21.01
C GLY A 92 -26.30 -6.75 20.31
N LEU A 93 -27.56 -6.47 19.99
CA LEU A 93 -27.98 -5.27 19.26
C LEU A 93 -27.42 -3.98 19.86
N GLU A 94 -26.93 -3.09 19.00
CA GLU A 94 -26.50 -1.74 19.41
C GLU A 94 -27.70 -0.93 19.93
N SER A 95 -27.48 -0.14 20.99
CA SER A 95 -28.47 0.82 21.47
C SER A 95 -27.89 2.23 21.47
N THR A 96 -28.66 3.21 20.99
CA THR A 96 -28.22 4.61 21.01
C THR A 96 -28.91 5.32 22.16
N VAL A 97 -28.14 5.82 23.13
CA VAL A 97 -28.66 6.62 24.24
C VAL A 97 -27.95 7.97 24.21
N ASN A 98 -28.72 9.05 24.03
CA ASN A 98 -28.21 10.42 23.93
C ASN A 98 -27.12 10.62 22.86
N GLY A 99 -27.26 9.94 21.71
CA GLY A 99 -26.29 10.03 20.59
C GLY A 99 -25.01 9.21 20.79
N VAL A 100 -24.87 8.50 21.92
CA VAL A 100 -23.78 7.55 22.16
C VAL A 100 -24.26 6.15 21.83
N ILE A 101 -23.50 5.42 21.01
CA ILE A 101 -23.76 4.02 20.67
C ILE A 101 -23.21 3.15 21.81
N TYR A 102 -24.09 2.39 22.44
CA TYR A 102 -23.77 1.37 23.44
C TYR A 102 -23.82 0.00 22.79
N ARG A 103 -22.73 -0.74 22.96
CA ARG A 103 -22.60 -2.12 22.50
C ARG A 103 -22.51 -3.02 23.73
N PRO A 104 -23.39 -4.02 23.88
CA PRO A 104 -23.25 -4.97 24.97
C PRO A 104 -21.89 -5.69 24.91
N THR A 105 -21.19 -5.70 26.04
CA THR A 105 -19.94 -6.44 26.23
C THR A 105 -20.18 -7.53 27.28
N GLY A 106 -19.59 -8.71 27.09
CA GLY A 106 -19.80 -9.87 27.97
C GLY A 106 -20.50 -11.05 27.28
N LEU A 107 -20.74 -12.12 28.03
CA LEU A 107 -21.34 -13.37 27.53
C LEU A 107 -22.81 -13.16 27.17
N LEU A 108 -23.17 -13.42 25.92
CA LEU A 108 -24.57 -13.46 25.47
C LEU A 108 -25.03 -14.90 25.33
N LEU A 109 -24.25 -15.72 24.63
CA LEU A 109 -24.64 -17.07 24.28
C LEU A 109 -23.56 -18.05 24.71
N ARG A 110 -23.95 -19.08 25.47
CA ARG A 110 -23.13 -20.25 25.78
C ARG A 110 -23.75 -21.49 25.15
N LEU A 111 -22.96 -22.21 24.38
CA LEU A 111 -23.34 -23.48 23.75
C LEU A 111 -22.42 -24.59 24.26
N SER A 112 -22.97 -25.54 25.00
CA SER A 112 -22.25 -26.72 25.45
C SER A 112 -22.95 -28.00 24.99
N GLY A 113 -22.19 -29.08 24.82
CA GLY A 113 -22.72 -30.36 24.39
C GLY A 113 -21.62 -31.36 24.05
N THR A 114 -21.89 -32.64 24.27
CA THR A 114 -20.98 -33.79 24.09
C THR A 114 -21.06 -34.43 22.71
N GLY A 115 -21.88 -33.89 21.80
CA GLY A 115 -22.13 -34.45 20.48
C GLY A 115 -20.87 -34.84 19.70
N ASP A 116 -20.96 -35.92 18.91
CA ASP A 116 -19.85 -36.52 18.16
C ASP A 116 -18.98 -35.49 17.40
N LEU A 117 -17.66 -35.59 17.56
CA LEU A 117 -16.65 -34.70 16.96
C LEU A 117 -16.66 -34.67 15.42
N GLY A 118 -17.35 -35.63 14.77
CA GLY A 118 -17.49 -35.72 13.33
C GLY A 118 -18.53 -34.75 12.73
N HIS A 119 -19.41 -34.17 13.55
CA HIS A 119 -20.55 -33.37 13.08
C HIS A 119 -20.36 -31.90 13.43
N ALA A 120 -20.20 -31.06 12.40
CA ALA A 120 -19.85 -29.65 12.58
C ALA A 120 -20.80 -28.91 13.52
N TYR A 121 -22.10 -29.22 13.52
CA TYR A 121 -23.10 -28.46 14.29
C TYR A 121 -23.71 -29.23 15.46
N ALA A 122 -23.25 -30.44 15.76
CA ALA A 122 -23.80 -31.24 16.87
C ALA A 122 -23.52 -30.55 18.21
N GLY A 123 -24.56 -29.95 18.83
CA GLY A 123 -24.42 -29.11 20.02
C GLY A 123 -23.96 -27.66 19.75
N GLY A 124 -23.92 -27.23 18.49
CA GLY A 124 -23.55 -25.87 18.07
C GLY A 124 -24.74 -25.03 17.59
N LEU A 125 -24.46 -23.95 16.85
CA LEU A 125 -25.49 -23.13 16.19
C LEU A 125 -25.46 -23.33 14.68
N ARG A 126 -26.62 -23.66 14.11
CA ARG A 126 -26.81 -23.83 12.67
C ARG A 126 -27.75 -22.77 12.13
N VAL A 127 -27.32 -22.08 11.07
CA VAL A 127 -28.20 -21.22 10.26
C VAL A 127 -28.57 -21.98 8.99
N ASN A 128 -29.85 -22.26 8.83
CA ASN A 128 -30.39 -22.99 7.69
C ASN A 128 -30.65 -22.05 6.49
N PRO A 129 -30.86 -22.59 5.28
CA PRO A 129 -31.25 -21.78 4.12
C PRO A 129 -32.47 -20.90 4.40
N GLY A 130 -32.36 -19.60 4.11
CA GLY A 130 -33.37 -18.59 4.41
C GLY A 130 -33.28 -17.98 5.82
N GLY A 131 -32.51 -18.60 6.72
CA GLY A 131 -32.24 -18.08 8.06
C GLY A 131 -31.16 -17.00 8.07
N VAL A 132 -31.24 -16.09 9.05
CA VAL A 132 -30.31 -14.98 9.25
C VAL A 132 -29.88 -14.90 10.71
N LEU A 133 -28.59 -15.03 10.99
CA LEU A 133 -28.00 -14.66 12.28
C LEU A 133 -27.34 -13.30 12.15
N ASN A 134 -27.78 -12.31 12.92
CA ASN A 134 -27.12 -11.01 13.04
C ASN A 134 -26.44 -10.93 14.40
N TRP A 135 -25.11 -10.91 14.42
CA TRP A 135 -24.30 -10.77 15.62
C TRP A 135 -23.63 -9.40 15.64
N TYR A 136 -24.14 -8.51 16.48
CA TYR A 136 -23.73 -7.12 16.52
C TYR A 136 -22.62 -6.84 17.56
N SER A 137 -22.63 -7.54 18.69
CA SER A 137 -21.57 -7.43 19.71
C SER A 137 -21.68 -8.54 20.75
N GLY A 138 -20.81 -8.52 21.77
CA GLY A 138 -20.83 -9.48 22.87
C GLY A 138 -20.12 -10.79 22.52
N THR A 139 -20.10 -11.69 23.49
CA THR A 139 -19.35 -12.94 23.44
C THR A 139 -20.27 -14.13 23.19
N ILE A 140 -19.92 -14.96 22.22
CA ILE A 140 -20.46 -16.30 22.07
C ILE A 140 -19.38 -17.29 22.52
N GLU A 141 -19.69 -18.04 23.57
CA GLU A 141 -18.87 -19.15 24.03
C GLU A 141 -19.46 -20.44 23.48
N SER A 142 -18.65 -21.23 22.76
CA SER A 142 -19.12 -22.52 22.28
C SER A 142 -18.03 -23.58 22.37
N THR A 143 -18.47 -24.80 22.69
CA THR A 143 -17.66 -26.02 22.58
C THR A 143 -17.73 -26.63 21.16
N LYS A 144 -18.56 -26.08 20.26
CA LYS A 144 -18.93 -26.61 18.94
C LYS A 144 -18.95 -25.51 17.87
N SER A 145 -19.16 -25.87 16.61
CA SER A 145 -19.16 -24.87 15.52
C SER A 145 -20.43 -24.02 15.50
N ILE A 146 -20.25 -22.78 15.06
CA ILE A 146 -21.33 -21.94 14.55
C ILE A 146 -21.21 -21.84 13.04
N GLY A 147 -22.30 -21.94 12.30
CA GLY A 147 -22.19 -21.78 10.85
C GLY A 147 -23.44 -22.11 10.05
N THR A 148 -23.27 -22.06 8.73
CA THR A 148 -24.28 -22.49 7.75
C THR A 148 -23.91 -23.89 7.24
N GLN A 149 -24.88 -24.79 7.09
CA GLN A 149 -24.62 -26.15 6.57
C GLN A 149 -24.74 -26.19 5.03
N GLU A 150 -25.66 -25.41 4.49
CA GLU A 150 -26.06 -25.39 3.08
C GLU A 150 -26.12 -23.94 2.57
N ALA A 151 -26.21 -23.78 1.25
CA ALA A 151 -26.26 -22.46 0.62
C ALA A 151 -27.57 -21.73 0.99
N GLY A 152 -27.47 -20.43 1.27
CA GLY A 152 -28.64 -19.57 1.50
C GLY A 152 -28.92 -19.22 2.96
N GLY A 153 -28.17 -19.76 3.94
CA GLY A 153 -28.13 -19.21 5.30
C GLY A 153 -27.22 -17.99 5.35
N ILE A 154 -27.57 -16.98 6.14
CA ILE A 154 -26.83 -15.72 6.26
C ILE A 154 -26.35 -15.56 7.72
N ILE A 155 -25.08 -15.26 7.90
CA ILE A 155 -24.54 -14.79 9.18
C ILE A 155 -23.89 -13.44 8.91
N ASN A 156 -24.38 -12.42 9.59
CA ASN A 156 -23.83 -11.07 9.60
C ASN A 156 -23.16 -10.86 10.95
N ILE A 157 -21.87 -10.54 10.94
CA ILE A 157 -21.15 -10.13 12.14
C ILE A 157 -20.79 -8.67 11.94
N SER A 158 -21.26 -7.79 12.82
CA SER A 158 -21.15 -6.35 12.65
C SER A 158 -20.87 -5.67 13.99
N GLY A 159 -19.61 -5.68 14.40
CA GLY A 159 -19.11 -4.92 15.55
C GLY A 159 -17.75 -5.43 16.03
N PRO A 160 -16.77 -4.54 16.28
CA PRO A 160 -15.43 -4.94 16.72
C PRO A 160 -15.41 -5.69 18.07
N GLU A 161 -16.49 -5.62 18.84
CA GLU A 161 -16.66 -6.29 20.13
C GLU A 161 -17.31 -7.69 20.02
N CYS A 162 -17.54 -8.22 18.82
CA CYS A 162 -17.95 -9.62 18.63
C CYS A 162 -16.79 -10.56 18.97
N VAL A 163 -16.92 -11.35 20.02
CA VAL A 163 -15.88 -12.29 20.46
C VAL A 163 -16.40 -13.73 20.41
N PHE A 164 -15.74 -14.58 19.63
CA PHE A 164 -16.00 -16.02 19.69
C PHE A 164 -14.96 -16.67 20.60
N LEU A 165 -15.43 -17.25 21.70
CA LEU A 165 -14.62 -18.04 22.61
C LEU A 165 -14.85 -19.52 22.35
N ASP A 166 -13.81 -20.17 21.83
CA ASP A 166 -13.76 -21.63 21.72
C ASP A 166 -13.31 -22.20 23.08
N ASN A 167 -14.24 -22.80 23.81
CA ASN A 167 -13.97 -23.41 25.11
C ASN A 167 -14.03 -24.93 24.99
N VAL A 168 -12.97 -25.55 24.48
CA VAL A 168 -12.82 -27.02 24.51
C VAL A 168 -11.76 -27.43 25.53
N PRO A 169 -12.17 -27.84 26.74
CA PRO A 169 -11.29 -28.50 27.68
C PRO A 169 -11.34 -30.02 27.42
N THR A 170 -10.79 -30.51 26.32
CA THR A 170 -10.56 -31.97 26.20
C THR A 170 -9.11 -32.29 25.84
N PRO A 171 -8.28 -32.61 26.85
CA PRO A 171 -7.01 -33.27 26.62
C PRO A 171 -7.29 -34.75 26.30
N GLY A 172 -7.06 -35.22 25.07
CA GLY A 172 -6.68 -36.63 24.92
C GLY A 172 -7.09 -37.48 23.71
N THR A 173 -7.89 -37.06 22.73
CA THR A 173 -8.21 -37.97 21.60
C THR A 173 -7.56 -37.53 20.30
N GLY A 174 -6.34 -38.04 20.08
CA GLY A 174 -5.59 -37.88 18.84
C GLY A 174 -6.26 -38.61 17.67
N SER A 175 -7.04 -37.89 16.89
CA SER A 175 -7.16 -37.99 15.42
C SER A 175 -8.30 -37.08 14.97
N ASP A 176 -7.97 -35.95 14.34
CA ASP A 176 -8.86 -35.04 13.59
C ASP A 176 -10.03 -34.33 14.30
N GLY A 177 -10.19 -34.47 15.62
CA GLY A 177 -11.19 -33.78 16.44
C GLY A 177 -10.88 -32.30 16.73
N ARG A 178 -10.55 -31.50 15.70
CA ARG A 178 -10.33 -30.06 15.87
C ARG A 178 -11.70 -29.35 15.97
N PRO A 179 -12.00 -28.60 17.06
CA PRO A 179 -13.16 -27.72 17.06
C PRO A 179 -13.03 -26.71 15.92
N ARG A 180 -14.06 -26.67 15.07
CA ARG A 180 -14.15 -25.67 14.01
C ARG A 180 -14.97 -24.53 14.55
N ALA A 181 -14.34 -23.44 14.97
CA ALA A 181 -15.01 -22.33 15.64
C ALA A 181 -16.18 -21.78 14.81
N ILE A 182 -15.92 -21.43 13.55
CA ILE A 182 -16.96 -20.90 12.64
C ILE A 182 -16.81 -21.50 11.24
N ARG A 183 -17.93 -21.95 10.64
CA ARG A 183 -17.96 -22.63 9.34
C ARG A 183 -18.93 -21.98 8.35
N PHE A 184 -18.44 -21.75 7.14
CA PHE A 184 -19.22 -21.18 6.05
C PHE A 184 -18.87 -21.90 4.73
N PRO A 185 -19.70 -22.84 4.29
CA PRO A 185 -19.48 -23.58 3.06
C PRO A 185 -19.92 -22.81 1.79
N HIS A 186 -20.56 -21.63 1.90
CA HIS A 186 -21.16 -20.92 0.76
C HIS A 186 -21.11 -19.37 0.87
N PRO A 187 -21.14 -18.63 -0.28
CA PRO A 187 -20.94 -17.18 -0.37
C PRO A 187 -22.10 -16.27 0.03
N SER A 188 -22.60 -16.40 1.25
CA SER A 188 -23.73 -15.60 1.73
C SER A 188 -23.50 -14.85 3.04
N SER A 189 -22.26 -14.67 3.48
CA SER A 189 -21.94 -14.06 4.78
C SER A 189 -21.06 -12.81 4.68
N ASN A 190 -21.30 -11.87 5.61
CA ASN A 190 -20.51 -10.65 5.79
C ASN A 190 -19.95 -10.60 7.21
N ILE A 191 -18.67 -10.27 7.35
CA ILE A 191 -18.01 -10.15 8.65
C ILE A 191 -17.29 -8.80 8.71
N TYR A 192 -17.71 -7.97 9.66
CA TYR A 192 -17.16 -6.65 9.99
C TYR A 192 -16.84 -6.61 11.48
N GLY A 193 -15.58 -6.85 11.84
CA GLY A 193 -15.18 -6.93 13.25
C GLY A 193 -15.54 -8.28 13.86
N LEU A 194 -14.54 -9.15 14.02
CA LEU A 194 -14.68 -10.43 14.71
C LEU A 194 -13.39 -10.74 15.42
N THR A 195 -13.43 -10.95 16.73
CA THR A 195 -12.29 -11.49 17.48
C THR A 195 -12.47 -12.99 17.67
N LEU A 196 -11.53 -13.78 17.14
CA LEU A 196 -11.40 -15.21 17.43
C LEU A 196 -10.38 -15.42 18.54
N ASP A 197 -10.83 -15.88 19.71
CA ASP A 197 -9.97 -16.08 20.88
C ASP A 197 -10.25 -17.45 21.52
N GLY A 198 -9.48 -18.47 21.13
CA GLY A 198 -9.53 -19.79 21.74
C GLY A 198 -8.44 -20.00 22.80
N THR A 199 -8.66 -20.87 23.78
CA THR A 199 -7.60 -21.28 24.72
C THR A 199 -7.33 -22.78 24.59
N SER A 200 -6.77 -23.23 23.48
CA SER A 200 -6.34 -24.63 23.40
C SER A 200 -4.90 -24.80 23.85
N SER A 201 -4.73 -25.51 24.96
CA SER A 201 -3.45 -26.06 25.38
C SER A 201 -3.12 -27.28 24.51
N GLY A 202 -2.64 -27.02 23.29
CA GLY A 202 -2.08 -28.04 22.40
C GLY A 202 -2.91 -28.33 21.15
N ARG A 203 -2.30 -28.10 19.98
CA ARG A 203 -2.67 -28.57 18.62
C ARG A 203 -4.10 -28.34 18.10
N ALA A 204 -5.04 -27.84 18.90
CA ALA A 204 -6.44 -27.64 18.54
C ALA A 204 -6.76 -26.14 18.40
N SER A 205 -6.17 -25.47 17.42
CA SER A 205 -6.46 -24.06 17.11
C SER A 205 -7.97 -23.87 16.88
N ALA A 206 -8.56 -22.76 17.34
CA ALA A 206 -9.88 -22.34 16.89
C ALA A 206 -9.83 -22.18 15.36
N LEU A 207 -10.49 -23.08 14.63
CA LEU A 207 -10.40 -23.09 13.16
C LEU A 207 -11.51 -22.26 12.55
N PHE A 208 -11.12 -21.24 11.78
CA PHE A 208 -12.03 -20.60 10.83
C PHE A 208 -11.94 -21.36 9.51
N THR A 209 -13.00 -22.11 9.14
CA THR A 209 -13.02 -22.93 7.92
C THR A 209 -14.02 -22.38 6.91
N TYR A 210 -13.55 -22.04 5.70
CA TYR A 210 -14.33 -21.17 4.80
C TYR A 210 -14.29 -21.54 3.29
N ILE A 211 -15.42 -21.32 2.56
CA ILE A 211 -15.58 -21.35 1.07
C ILE A 211 -16.41 -20.14 0.54
N GLY A 212 -15.76 -19.27 -0.28
CA GLY A 212 -16.25 -18.02 -0.95
C GLY A 212 -16.94 -16.89 -0.12
N LEU A 213 -16.27 -15.83 0.39
CA LEU A 213 -16.87 -14.75 1.25
C LEU A 213 -17.27 -13.58 0.35
N ASN A 214 -18.35 -12.85 0.68
CA ASN A 214 -18.68 -11.63 -0.05
C ASN A 214 -17.84 -10.44 0.42
N THR A 215 -17.74 -10.24 1.74
CA THR A 215 -16.93 -9.17 2.34
C THR A 215 -16.36 -9.62 3.69
N LEU A 216 -15.09 -9.30 3.96
CA LEU A 216 -14.38 -9.67 5.17
C LEU A 216 -13.43 -8.55 5.59
N GLU A 217 -13.77 -7.88 6.68
CA GLU A 217 -13.06 -6.69 7.14
C GLU A 217 -12.92 -6.67 8.67
N GLY A 218 -11.72 -6.35 9.16
CA GLY A 218 -11.50 -6.09 10.60
C GLY A 218 -11.52 -7.33 11.50
N VAL A 219 -11.11 -8.51 11.01
CA VAL A 219 -11.04 -9.73 11.82
C VAL A 219 -9.76 -9.76 12.65
N ILE A 220 -9.87 -9.99 13.96
CA ILE A 220 -8.76 -10.15 14.89
C ILE A 220 -8.64 -11.64 15.26
N ILE A 221 -7.45 -12.22 15.14
CA ILE A 221 -7.17 -13.59 15.59
C ILE A 221 -6.19 -13.54 16.76
N ARG A 222 -6.66 -13.87 17.97
CA ARG A 222 -5.86 -13.91 19.21
C ARG A 222 -5.33 -15.29 19.56
N ALA A 223 -6.07 -16.31 19.18
CA ALA A 223 -5.64 -17.70 19.32
C ALA A 223 -6.48 -18.57 18.40
N GLY A 224 -5.96 -18.79 17.20
CA GLY A 224 -6.65 -19.52 16.15
C GLY A 224 -5.75 -19.73 14.94
N GLU A 225 -6.30 -20.40 13.95
CA GLU A 225 -5.63 -20.67 12.68
C GLU A 225 -6.68 -20.50 11.58
N TRP A 226 -6.38 -19.66 10.60
CA TRP A 226 -7.25 -19.52 9.44
C TRP A 226 -6.98 -20.67 8.46
N GLN A 227 -8.01 -21.44 8.09
CA GLN A 227 -7.89 -22.58 7.19
C GLN A 227 -8.89 -22.49 6.02
N PRO A 228 -8.45 -22.14 4.81
CA PRO A 228 -9.27 -22.35 3.63
C PRO A 228 -9.39 -23.85 3.39
N ARG A 229 -10.62 -24.34 3.20
CA ARG A 229 -10.88 -25.77 2.95
C ARG A 229 -11.75 -25.93 1.72
N SER A 230 -11.31 -26.74 0.76
CA SER A 230 -12.18 -27.21 -0.33
C SER A 230 -13.19 -28.24 0.19
N VAL A 231 -14.46 -28.08 -0.17
CA VAL A 231 -15.53 -29.05 0.09
C VAL A 231 -15.91 -29.65 -1.27
N GLY A 232 -15.57 -30.92 -1.46
CA GLY A 232 -15.98 -31.70 -2.62
C GLY A 232 -14.95 -31.82 -3.75
N SER A 233 -15.19 -32.78 -4.64
CA SER A 233 -14.32 -33.17 -5.75
C SER A 233 -14.25 -32.18 -6.91
N SER A 234 -14.84 -30.99 -6.82
CA SER A 234 -14.96 -30.06 -7.95
C SER A 234 -15.06 -28.57 -7.58
N GLY A 235 -15.01 -28.22 -6.28
CA GLY A 235 -15.08 -26.84 -5.83
C GLY A 235 -13.70 -26.25 -5.60
N GLY A 236 -13.16 -25.53 -6.59
CA GLY A 236 -11.97 -24.70 -6.40
C GLY A 236 -12.21 -23.67 -5.29
N VAL A 237 -11.20 -23.41 -4.47
CA VAL A 237 -11.25 -22.30 -3.51
C VAL A 237 -11.07 -21.02 -4.34
N GLY A 238 -12.13 -20.21 -4.46
CA GLY A 238 -12.04 -18.89 -5.08
C GLY A 238 -11.09 -17.97 -4.31
N LEU A 239 -10.52 -16.98 -5.00
CA LEU A 239 -9.61 -15.95 -4.48
C LEU A 239 -10.13 -15.45 -3.14
N ALA A 240 -9.37 -15.70 -2.07
CA ALA A 240 -9.68 -15.14 -0.76
C ALA A 240 -8.92 -13.82 -0.65
N VAL A 241 -9.67 -12.71 -0.61
CA VAL A 241 -9.13 -11.39 -0.25
C VAL A 241 -9.48 -11.14 1.22
N LEU A 242 -8.46 -11.09 2.07
CA LEU A 242 -8.55 -10.81 3.49
C LEU A 242 -8.20 -9.34 3.73
N ARG A 243 -9.15 -8.49 4.14
CA ARG A 243 -8.89 -7.06 4.44
C ARG A 243 -8.90 -6.80 5.95
N GLY A 244 -7.93 -6.05 6.45
CA GLY A 244 -7.89 -5.60 7.85
C GLY A 244 -7.76 -6.73 8.87
N PHE A 245 -7.04 -7.81 8.53
CA PHE A 245 -6.82 -8.94 9.44
C PHE A 245 -5.72 -8.62 10.45
N ASP A 246 -6.03 -8.67 11.74
CA ASP A 246 -5.04 -8.47 12.80
C ASP A 246 -4.63 -9.80 13.44
N PHE A 247 -3.41 -10.24 13.10
CA PHE A 247 -2.79 -11.43 13.70
C PHE A 247 -1.85 -11.08 14.87
N ARG A 248 -1.66 -9.80 15.26
CA ARG A 248 -0.63 -9.38 16.26
C ARG A 248 -0.74 -10.10 17.58
N GLN A 249 -1.96 -10.45 17.96
CA GLN A 249 -2.25 -11.11 19.21
C GLN A 249 -2.30 -12.63 19.10
N ASN A 250 -2.08 -13.21 17.89
CA ASN A 250 -2.19 -14.65 17.69
C ASN A 250 -1.09 -15.37 18.47
N ARG A 251 -1.51 -16.19 19.44
CA ARG A 251 -0.63 -16.99 20.29
C ARG A 251 -0.19 -18.32 19.65
N ASN A 252 -0.74 -18.67 18.49
CA ASN A 252 -0.39 -19.89 17.78
C ASN A 252 0.90 -19.76 16.98
N VAL A 253 1.53 -20.93 16.72
CA VAL A 253 2.72 -21.05 15.88
C VAL A 253 2.37 -20.94 14.38
N VAL A 254 1.08 -20.94 14.02
CA VAL A 254 0.59 -20.87 12.64
C VAL A 254 -0.54 -19.84 12.59
N ASP A 255 -0.41 -18.83 11.74
CA ASP A 255 -1.44 -17.81 11.51
C ASP A 255 -2.42 -18.27 10.44
N ILE A 256 -1.89 -18.90 9.39
CA ILE A 256 -2.64 -19.37 8.24
C ILE A 256 -2.17 -20.78 7.89
N ALA A 257 -3.09 -21.74 7.75
CA ALA A 257 -2.73 -23.02 7.15
C ALA A 257 -3.59 -23.33 5.95
N ILE A 258 -2.92 -23.48 4.82
CA ILE A 258 -3.53 -23.85 3.57
C ILE A 258 -3.62 -25.39 3.56
N SER A 259 -4.81 -25.91 3.84
CA SER A 259 -5.05 -27.35 3.90
C SER A 259 -5.65 -27.85 2.59
N GLY A 260 -4.82 -28.50 1.76
CA GLY A 260 -5.32 -29.34 0.68
C GLY A 260 -5.80 -30.67 1.25
N ALA A 261 -7.08 -31.02 1.13
CA ALA A 261 -7.57 -32.32 1.59
C ALA A 261 -6.84 -33.46 0.86
N ALA A 262 -6.11 -34.30 1.60
CA ALA A 262 -5.39 -35.46 1.09
C ALA A 262 -6.31 -36.67 0.88
N SER A 263 -7.51 -36.47 0.31
CA SER A 263 -8.31 -37.63 -0.06
C SER A 263 -7.62 -38.29 -1.26
N ARG A 264 -7.14 -39.52 -1.09
CA ARG A 264 -6.51 -40.38 -2.14
C ARG A 264 -7.39 -40.58 -3.39
N TRP A 265 -8.61 -40.05 -3.40
CA TRP A 265 -9.67 -40.29 -4.37
C TRP A 265 -10.10 -39.03 -5.13
N ALA A 266 -9.56 -37.85 -4.79
CA ALA A 266 -9.83 -36.60 -5.51
C ALA A 266 -8.49 -36.00 -6.00
N GLN A 267 -8.03 -36.49 -7.15
CA GLN A 267 -6.98 -35.85 -7.97
C GLN A 267 -7.48 -34.59 -8.68
N THR A 268 -8.64 -34.04 -8.28
CA THR A 268 -9.23 -32.88 -8.92
C THR A 268 -8.53 -31.61 -8.46
N GLU A 269 -7.70 -31.10 -9.36
CA GLU A 269 -7.25 -29.71 -9.55
C GLU A 269 -7.49 -28.77 -8.36
N PHE A 270 -6.54 -28.75 -7.42
CA PHE A 270 -6.40 -27.63 -6.50
C PHE A 270 -5.84 -26.44 -7.28
N ARG A 271 -6.71 -25.68 -7.97
CA ARG A 271 -6.38 -24.34 -8.45
C ARG A 271 -6.39 -23.41 -7.24
N ILE A 272 -5.30 -23.38 -6.48
CA ILE A 272 -5.16 -22.40 -5.39
C ILE A 272 -5.00 -21.05 -6.07
N GLN A 273 -6.11 -20.30 -6.19
CA GLN A 273 -6.02 -18.86 -6.39
C GLN A 273 -5.28 -18.29 -5.18
N PRO A 274 -4.41 -17.28 -5.37
CA PRO A 274 -3.55 -16.82 -4.31
C PRO A 274 -4.35 -16.18 -3.19
N LEU A 275 -3.84 -16.28 -1.97
CA LEU A 275 -4.37 -15.54 -0.85
C LEU A 275 -3.90 -14.09 -0.95
N GLN A 276 -4.81 -13.12 -0.96
CA GLN A 276 -4.44 -11.71 -0.86
C GLN A 276 -4.81 -11.20 0.52
N ILE A 277 -3.83 -10.70 1.25
CA ILE A 277 -4.00 -10.02 2.54
C ILE A 277 -3.77 -8.54 2.28
N ILE A 278 -4.70 -7.69 2.71
CA ILE A 278 -4.63 -6.25 2.48
C ILE A 278 -4.81 -5.55 3.81
N ASN A 279 -3.94 -4.58 4.10
CA ASN A 279 -3.91 -3.83 5.36
C ASN A 279 -3.75 -4.78 6.56
N ASN A 280 -2.61 -5.48 6.61
CA ASN A 280 -2.21 -6.26 7.77
C ASN A 280 -1.42 -5.35 8.74
N PRO A 281 -1.84 -5.15 10.00
CA PRO A 281 -1.11 -4.35 10.96
C PRO A 281 0.20 -5.00 11.44
N LYS A 282 0.47 -6.28 11.11
CA LYS A 282 1.81 -6.89 11.22
C LYS A 282 2.72 -6.57 10.02
N GLY A 283 2.17 -6.12 8.89
CA GLY A 283 2.87 -5.97 7.61
C GLY A 283 3.52 -7.28 7.14
N SER A 284 4.84 -7.28 6.90
CA SER A 284 5.59 -8.51 6.58
C SER A 284 6.00 -9.33 7.79
N LEU A 285 5.75 -8.85 9.02
CA LEU A 285 6.04 -9.64 10.21
C LEU A 285 5.14 -10.88 10.23
N THR A 286 5.79 -12.01 10.02
CA THR A 286 5.33 -13.40 9.94
C THR A 286 3.82 -13.61 10.02
N VAL A 287 3.23 -13.84 8.84
CA VAL A 287 2.11 -14.77 8.69
C VAL A 287 2.73 -16.16 8.56
N HIS A 288 2.63 -16.97 9.61
CA HIS A 288 3.14 -18.33 9.58
C HIS A 288 2.24 -19.19 8.70
N GLU A 289 2.75 -19.62 7.54
CA GLU A 289 2.03 -20.46 6.60
C GLU A 289 2.45 -21.92 6.68
N LYS A 290 1.47 -22.82 6.73
CA LYS A 290 1.70 -24.26 6.65
C LYS A 290 0.90 -24.89 5.50
N SER A 291 1.57 -25.66 4.64
CA SER A 291 0.93 -26.63 3.74
C SER A 291 0.79 -27.98 4.47
N ASN A 292 -0.42 -28.54 4.52
CA ASN A 292 -0.72 -29.78 5.25
C ASN A 292 -0.76 -31.04 4.37
N SER A 293 -0.25 -31.02 3.12
CA SER A 293 -0.37 -32.17 2.20
C SER A 293 0.92 -32.60 1.53
N ASP A 294 1.04 -33.91 1.37
CA ASP A 294 2.08 -34.66 0.68
C ASP A 294 2.41 -34.09 -0.73
N ASN A 295 3.66 -33.62 -0.87
CA ASN A 295 4.52 -33.64 -2.07
C ASN A 295 4.10 -32.87 -3.34
N THR A 296 2.89 -32.32 -3.43
CA THR A 296 2.36 -31.83 -4.73
C THR A 296 1.56 -30.53 -4.68
N ARG A 297 1.51 -29.82 -3.54
CA ARG A 297 0.63 -28.64 -3.38
C ARG A 297 1.38 -27.44 -2.80
N CYS A 298 1.70 -26.48 -3.67
CA CYS A 298 2.21 -25.15 -3.33
C CYS A 298 1.07 -24.14 -3.19
N GLY A 299 1.14 -23.27 -2.19
CA GLY A 299 0.26 -22.12 -2.01
C GLY A 299 1.05 -20.82 -2.16
N VAL A 300 0.39 -19.78 -2.66
CA VAL A 300 0.94 -18.43 -2.75
C VAL A 300 0.08 -17.49 -1.93
N SER A 301 0.71 -16.68 -1.08
CA SER A 301 0.06 -15.52 -0.47
C SER A 301 0.79 -14.23 -0.78
N PHE A 302 0.01 -13.16 -0.82
CA PHE A 302 0.47 -11.80 -1.00
C PHE A 302 -0.04 -10.97 0.16
N CYS A 303 0.78 -10.05 0.64
CA CYS A 303 0.32 -8.98 1.51
C CYS A 303 0.58 -7.63 0.88
N PHE A 304 -0.47 -6.82 0.85
CA PHE A 304 -0.44 -5.45 0.40
C PHE A 304 -0.81 -4.51 1.54
N GLN A 305 -0.24 -3.31 1.52
CA GLN A 305 -0.71 -2.19 2.31
C GLN A 305 -1.31 -1.15 1.37
N GLU A 306 -2.52 -0.73 1.66
CA GLU A 306 -3.16 0.37 0.92
C GLU A 306 -2.67 1.71 1.45
N VAL A 307 -2.28 2.59 0.51
CA VAL A 307 -1.77 3.92 0.80
C VAL A 307 -2.44 4.93 -0.13
N SER A 308 -2.74 6.12 0.39
CA SER A 308 -3.24 7.26 -0.39
C SER A 308 -2.54 8.55 0.03
N PHE A 309 -2.37 9.49 -0.91
CA PHE A 309 -1.72 10.77 -0.65
C PHE A 309 -2.62 11.95 -1.01
N THR A 310 -2.60 12.97 -0.16
CA THR A 310 -3.01 14.33 -0.51
C THR A 310 -1.76 15.17 -0.70
N VAL A 311 -1.53 15.69 -1.90
CA VAL A 311 -0.35 16.51 -2.19
C VAL A 311 -0.76 17.98 -2.33
N ARG A 312 -0.10 18.86 -1.58
CA ARG A 312 -0.42 20.29 -1.52
C ARG A 312 0.82 21.18 -1.68
N ASP A 313 0.61 22.40 -2.14
CA ASP A 313 1.61 23.44 -2.19
C ASP A 313 1.78 24.07 -0.80
N ALA A 314 3.01 23.99 -0.27
CA ALA A 314 3.38 24.48 1.05
C ALA A 314 3.46 26.02 1.12
N THR A 315 3.58 26.69 -0.03
CA THR A 315 3.95 28.10 -0.12
C THR A 315 2.75 29.06 -0.07
N VAL A 316 1.54 28.53 -0.28
CA VAL A 316 0.28 29.29 -0.28
C VAL A 316 -0.56 28.97 0.96
N ASN A 317 -1.26 29.98 1.50
CA ASN A 317 -2.16 29.82 2.63
C ASN A 317 -3.57 30.35 2.29
N PRO A 318 -4.63 29.51 2.27
CA PRO A 318 -4.60 28.07 2.56
C PRO A 318 -3.83 27.28 1.50
N ARG A 319 -3.30 26.12 1.92
CA ARG A 319 -2.53 25.22 1.06
C ARG A 319 -3.39 24.78 -0.13
N SER A 320 -2.86 24.95 -1.34
CA SER A 320 -3.56 24.61 -2.59
C SER A 320 -3.28 23.16 -2.98
N PRO A 321 -4.24 22.41 -3.53
CA PRO A 321 -3.97 21.09 -4.09
C PRO A 321 -3.01 21.16 -5.28
N ILE A 322 -2.15 20.14 -5.43
CA ILE A 322 -1.24 19.99 -6.58
C ILE A 322 -1.77 18.89 -7.48
N ALA A 323 -2.26 19.27 -8.66
CA ALA A 323 -2.70 18.32 -9.67
C ALA A 323 -1.54 17.66 -10.41
N PHE A 324 -1.77 16.43 -10.88
CA PHE A 324 -0.86 15.66 -11.73
C PHE A 324 0.55 15.43 -11.15
N CYS A 325 0.69 15.47 -9.82
CA CYS A 325 1.93 15.08 -9.17
C CYS A 325 2.14 13.58 -9.36
N LYS A 326 3.28 13.18 -9.94
CA LYS A 326 3.70 11.79 -10.06
C LYS A 326 4.19 11.29 -8.70
N ILE A 327 3.71 10.11 -8.33
CA ILE A 327 4.07 9.43 -7.09
C ILE A 327 4.64 8.07 -7.48
N ARG A 328 5.84 7.75 -6.99
CA ARG A 328 6.46 6.43 -7.17
C ARG A 328 6.91 5.87 -5.84
N ILE A 329 6.56 4.61 -5.59
CA ILE A 329 7.06 3.83 -4.44
C ILE A 329 7.83 2.64 -5.01
N PRO A 330 9.17 2.68 -5.06
CA PRO A 330 9.95 1.51 -5.46
C PRO A 330 9.83 0.41 -4.41
N THR A 331 10.07 -0.82 -4.84
CA THR A 331 10.20 -1.99 -3.99
C THR A 331 11.59 -2.58 -4.14
N THR A 332 12.07 -3.27 -3.12
CA THR A 332 13.35 -3.97 -3.16
C THR A 332 13.15 -5.43 -3.56
N ASP A 333 14.11 -5.99 -4.28
CA ASP A 333 14.27 -7.43 -4.42
C ASP A 333 15.31 -7.91 -3.40
N ASN A 334 14.90 -8.72 -2.43
CA ASN A 334 15.81 -9.32 -1.45
C ASN A 334 16.62 -10.50 -2.02
N GLY A 335 16.51 -10.78 -3.32
CA GLY A 335 17.18 -11.88 -4.02
C GLY A 335 16.37 -13.18 -4.05
N ASP A 336 15.19 -13.19 -3.41
CA ASP A 336 14.31 -14.35 -3.33
C ASP A 336 13.14 -14.29 -4.32
N ARG A 337 13.03 -13.22 -5.13
CA ARG A 337 12.05 -13.15 -6.22
C ARG A 337 12.29 -14.29 -7.21
N ARG A 338 11.24 -15.04 -7.50
CA ARG A 338 11.31 -16.24 -8.33
C ARG A 338 10.03 -16.44 -9.09
N SER A 339 10.12 -16.93 -10.33
CA SER A 339 8.95 -17.38 -11.06
C SER A 339 8.55 -18.77 -10.57
N VAL A 340 7.33 -18.93 -10.08
CA VAL A 340 6.78 -20.24 -9.71
C VAL A 340 6.14 -20.84 -10.96
N VAL A 341 6.93 -21.64 -11.66
CA VAL A 341 6.49 -22.44 -12.81
C VAL A 341 6.04 -23.80 -12.32
N GLY A 342 4.78 -24.17 -12.61
CA GLY A 342 4.29 -25.52 -12.33
C GLY A 342 5.21 -26.57 -12.95
N SER A 343 5.79 -27.46 -12.14
CA SER A 343 6.69 -28.49 -12.65
C SER A 343 5.93 -29.49 -13.54
N GLY A 344 6.63 -29.98 -14.57
CA GLY A 344 6.11 -30.57 -15.82
C GLY A 344 5.27 -31.85 -15.78
N ASN A 345 4.35 -32.00 -14.82
CA ASN A 345 3.31 -33.02 -14.87
C ASN A 345 1.92 -32.54 -14.43
N SER A 346 1.74 -31.23 -14.20
CA SER A 346 0.44 -30.62 -13.87
C SER A 346 0.27 -29.29 -14.62
N GLN A 347 -0.41 -29.34 -15.77
CA GLN A 347 -0.62 -28.21 -16.69
C GLN A 347 -1.57 -27.11 -16.17
N ASN A 348 -1.83 -27.03 -14.86
CA ASN A 348 -2.96 -26.27 -14.33
C ASN A 348 -2.61 -25.25 -13.22
N TYR A 349 -1.32 -24.95 -13.01
CA TYR A 349 -0.93 -23.83 -12.14
C TYR A 349 -0.81 -22.56 -12.97
N ASN A 350 -1.42 -21.46 -12.52
CA ASN A 350 -1.09 -20.14 -13.05
C ASN A 350 0.40 -19.92 -12.81
N ASN A 351 1.13 -19.54 -13.86
CA ASN A 351 2.52 -19.16 -13.75
C ASN A 351 2.58 -17.85 -12.94
N TRP A 352 3.05 -17.90 -11.70
CA TRP A 352 3.19 -16.69 -10.88
C TRP A 352 4.60 -16.19 -11.03
N ASP A 353 4.76 -15.15 -11.83
CA ASP A 353 6.05 -14.53 -12.08
C ASP A 353 6.26 -13.33 -11.16
N PHE A 354 7.07 -13.53 -10.12
CA PHE A 354 7.49 -12.47 -9.19
C PHE A 354 8.75 -11.75 -9.66
N THR A 355 9.30 -12.12 -10.81
CA THR A 355 10.47 -11.48 -11.41
C THR A 355 10.08 -10.39 -12.42
N SER A 356 8.77 -10.18 -12.64
CA SER A 356 8.29 -9.15 -13.54
C SER A 356 8.54 -7.75 -12.98
N ALA A 357 8.78 -6.80 -13.89
CA ALA A 357 8.97 -5.39 -13.55
C ALA A 357 7.72 -4.75 -12.91
N ASP A 358 6.55 -5.40 -13.01
CA ASP A 358 5.30 -4.94 -12.40
C ASP A 358 5.37 -4.90 -10.87
N TYR A 359 6.29 -5.66 -10.26
CA TYR A 359 6.49 -5.67 -8.82
C TYR A 359 7.63 -4.75 -8.35
N ASP A 360 8.42 -4.14 -9.24
CA ASP A 360 9.55 -3.27 -8.89
C ASP A 360 9.12 -1.93 -8.30
N ARG A 361 7.88 -1.51 -8.56
CA ARG A 361 7.36 -0.23 -8.11
C ARG A 361 5.84 -0.15 -8.18
N VAL A 362 5.30 0.79 -7.42
CA VAL A 362 3.92 1.25 -7.55
C VAL A 362 3.91 2.72 -7.98
N ASP A 363 3.18 2.99 -9.05
CA ASP A 363 3.04 4.31 -9.66
C ASP A 363 1.62 4.86 -9.46
N ALA A 364 1.52 6.16 -9.15
CA ALA A 364 0.26 6.89 -9.16
C ALA A 364 0.45 8.35 -9.58
N MET A 365 -0.67 9.02 -9.77
CA MET A 365 -0.72 10.44 -10.06
C MET A 365 -1.87 11.08 -9.28
N THR A 366 -1.69 12.33 -8.84
CA THR A 366 -2.78 13.08 -8.20
C THR A 366 -3.80 13.61 -9.21
N ASP A 367 -5.06 13.64 -8.79
CA ASP A 367 -6.16 14.27 -9.51
C ASP A 367 -6.13 15.81 -9.38
N LEU A 368 -7.15 16.48 -9.92
CA LEU A 368 -7.29 17.95 -9.84
C LEU A 368 -7.42 18.49 -8.39
N ASN A 369 -7.74 17.62 -7.42
CA ASN A 369 -7.87 17.96 -6.00
C ASN A 369 -6.60 17.59 -5.20
N GLY A 370 -5.52 17.20 -5.88
CA GLY A 370 -4.29 16.78 -5.24
C GLY A 370 -4.38 15.41 -4.56
N GLN A 371 -5.39 14.60 -4.87
CA GLN A 371 -5.59 13.28 -4.29
C GLN A 371 -5.06 12.19 -5.21
N SER A 372 -4.28 11.25 -4.66
CA SER A 372 -3.93 10.03 -5.38
C SER A 372 -5.09 9.03 -5.35
N VAL A 373 -5.09 8.08 -6.28
CA VAL A 373 -5.84 6.83 -6.10
C VAL A 373 -5.30 6.05 -4.89
N ILE A 374 -6.11 5.11 -4.37
CA ILE A 374 -5.63 4.15 -3.38
C ILE A 374 -4.68 3.18 -4.08
N MET A 375 -3.43 3.16 -3.65
CA MET A 375 -2.39 2.26 -4.15
C MET A 375 -2.27 1.03 -3.26
N GLN A 376 -2.12 -0.15 -3.86
CA GLN A 376 -1.80 -1.38 -3.13
C GLN A 376 -0.30 -1.66 -3.26
N VAL A 377 0.45 -1.34 -2.22
CA VAL A 377 1.90 -1.54 -2.19
C VAL A 377 2.21 -2.94 -1.66
N PRO A 378 2.92 -3.81 -2.41
CA PRO A 378 3.28 -5.13 -1.92
C PRO A 378 4.28 -5.00 -0.77
N VAL A 379 4.03 -5.74 0.32
CA VAL A 379 4.86 -5.73 1.53
C VAL A 379 5.63 -7.03 1.66
N TYR A 380 4.97 -8.17 1.41
CA TYR A 380 5.63 -9.47 1.22
C TYR A 380 4.83 -10.37 0.28
N ALA A 381 5.50 -11.41 -0.23
CA ALA A 381 4.84 -12.60 -0.77
C ALA A 381 5.48 -13.84 -0.15
N ALA A 382 4.65 -14.84 0.19
CA ALA A 382 5.12 -16.12 0.69
C ALA A 382 4.74 -17.22 -0.31
N ILE A 383 5.71 -18.10 -0.56
CA ILE A 383 5.52 -19.29 -1.38
C ILE A 383 5.72 -20.48 -0.46
N ALA A 384 4.63 -21.20 -0.17
CA ALA A 384 4.69 -22.45 0.55
C ALA A 384 5.29 -23.50 -0.39
N ASP A 385 6.60 -23.73 -0.26
CA ASP A 385 7.31 -24.71 -1.06
C ASP A 385 6.96 -26.12 -0.58
N THR A 386 6.45 -26.95 -1.50
CA THR A 386 6.55 -28.40 -1.39
C THR A 386 8.02 -28.73 -1.33
N PHE A 387 8.57 -29.31 -0.26
CA PHE A 387 9.62 -30.37 -0.32
C PHE A 387 10.31 -30.64 1.02
N ASP A 388 10.13 -29.83 2.06
CA ASP A 388 10.80 -30.12 3.33
C ASP A 388 9.89 -30.02 4.55
N THR A 389 9.45 -31.18 5.03
CA THR A 389 8.72 -31.33 6.30
C THR A 389 9.55 -30.94 7.54
N SER A 390 10.84 -30.62 7.38
CA SER A 390 11.73 -30.21 8.47
C SER A 390 12.02 -28.70 8.53
N SER A 391 11.59 -27.93 7.52
CA SER A 391 11.79 -26.48 7.42
C SER A 391 10.45 -25.75 7.52
N LEU A 392 10.13 -25.18 8.69
CA LEU A 392 8.94 -24.35 8.91
C LEU A 392 9.07 -22.92 8.35
N THR A 393 10.12 -22.64 7.56
CA THR A 393 10.36 -21.30 7.02
C THR A 393 9.96 -21.28 5.55
N PRO A 394 8.78 -20.73 5.19
CA PRO A 394 8.49 -20.47 3.79
C PRO A 394 9.54 -19.50 3.24
N ASN A 395 9.81 -19.58 1.94
CA ASN A 395 10.66 -18.58 1.29
C ASN A 395 9.85 -17.29 1.18
N PHE A 396 10.35 -16.22 1.80
CA PHE A 396 9.70 -14.92 1.82
C PHE A 396 10.34 -14.01 0.78
N ILE A 397 9.51 -13.51 -0.12
CA ILE A 397 9.87 -12.38 -0.97
C ILE A 397 9.50 -11.12 -0.19
N LEU A 398 10.49 -10.29 0.10
CA LEU A 398 10.32 -9.05 0.85
C LEU A 398 10.51 -7.86 -0.07
N TYR A 399 9.60 -6.90 0.04
CA TYR A 399 9.58 -5.73 -0.84
C TYR A 399 10.07 -4.45 -0.16
N SER A 400 10.30 -4.47 1.16
CA SER A 400 10.73 -3.30 1.94
C SER A 400 12.17 -2.91 1.62
N GLU A 401 12.50 -1.64 1.81
CA GLU A 401 13.83 -1.07 1.54
C GLU A 401 14.95 -1.81 2.28
N SER A 402 14.72 -2.12 3.56
CA SER A 402 15.69 -2.86 4.37
C SER A 402 15.81 -4.35 4.04
N GLY A 403 14.92 -4.91 3.21
CA GLY A 403 14.85 -6.35 2.94
C GLY A 403 14.70 -7.22 4.20
N THR A 404 14.21 -6.64 5.30
CA THR A 404 14.16 -7.28 6.62
C THR A 404 12.69 -7.50 7.02
N PRO A 405 12.29 -8.74 7.38
CA PRO A 405 10.92 -9.03 7.79
C PRO A 405 10.46 -8.12 8.93
N GLY A 406 9.26 -7.60 8.79
CA GLY A 406 8.62 -6.78 9.80
C GLY A 406 9.25 -5.40 10.00
N ASN A 407 10.09 -4.89 9.10
CA ASN A 407 10.42 -3.45 9.07
C ASN A 407 9.36 -2.68 8.28
N ASP A 408 9.04 -3.16 7.06
CA ASP A 408 8.07 -2.57 6.14
C ASP A 408 8.33 -1.09 5.88
N ASP A 409 9.61 -0.73 5.78
CA ASP A 409 10.12 0.58 5.46
C ASP A 409 10.13 0.81 3.94
N PHE A 410 9.54 1.92 3.51
CA PHE A 410 9.44 2.33 2.12
C PHE A 410 9.59 3.84 2.01
N THR A 411 9.96 4.33 0.83
CA THR A 411 10.00 5.76 0.50
C THR A 411 9.09 6.04 -0.68
N ALA A 412 8.16 6.98 -0.52
CA ALA A 412 7.43 7.55 -1.64
C ALA A 412 8.19 8.74 -2.21
N TYR A 413 8.30 8.79 -3.54
CA TYR A 413 8.94 9.86 -4.30
C TYR A 413 7.88 10.67 -5.03
N PHE A 414 8.02 11.99 -5.01
CA PHE A 414 7.05 12.94 -5.54
C PHE A 414 7.70 13.85 -6.57
N CYS A 415 7.07 13.98 -7.74
CA CYS A 415 7.49 14.89 -8.78
C CYS A 415 6.30 15.68 -9.32
N SER A 416 6.40 17.00 -9.27
CA SER A 416 5.52 17.93 -9.97
C SER A 416 6.40 18.91 -10.71
N TYR A 417 5.98 19.33 -11.91
CA TYR A 417 6.78 20.25 -12.72
C TYR A 417 7.14 21.52 -11.94
N LEU A 418 6.16 22.19 -11.32
CA LEU A 418 6.35 23.48 -10.64
C LEU A 418 6.99 23.40 -9.24
N HIS A 419 7.36 22.21 -8.77
CA HIS A 419 7.77 21.99 -7.39
C HIS A 419 9.11 21.27 -7.32
N GLU A 420 9.80 21.46 -6.20
CA GLU A 420 10.99 20.70 -5.86
C GLU A 420 10.65 19.21 -5.72
N LEU A 421 11.62 18.35 -6.05
CA LEU A 421 11.48 16.92 -5.82
C LEU A 421 11.41 16.66 -4.33
N SER A 422 10.51 15.76 -3.93
CA SER A 422 10.32 15.42 -2.53
C SER A 422 10.27 13.91 -2.34
N ARG A 423 10.58 13.48 -1.13
CA ARG A 423 10.49 12.09 -0.71
C ARG A 423 9.93 12.01 0.70
N HIS A 424 9.18 10.95 0.98
CA HIS A 424 8.54 10.74 2.27
C HIS A 424 8.70 9.29 2.70
N SER A 425 9.24 9.08 3.91
CA SER A 425 9.38 7.75 4.48
C SER A 425 8.05 7.23 5.00
N LEU A 426 7.79 5.94 4.78
CA LEU A 426 6.57 5.24 5.11
C LEU A 426 6.91 3.97 5.89
N ILE A 427 6.03 3.63 6.84
CA ILE A 427 6.00 2.32 7.48
C ILE A 427 4.67 1.67 7.11
N LEU A 428 4.71 0.62 6.31
CA LEU A 428 3.53 0.01 5.70
C LEU A 428 2.91 -1.09 6.57
N LYS A 429 2.43 -0.68 7.74
CA LYS A 429 1.74 -1.54 8.72
C LYS A 429 0.50 -0.88 9.28
N SER A 430 -0.66 -1.21 8.74
CA SER A 430 -1.93 -0.74 9.26
C SER A 430 -3.04 -1.75 9.00
N ALA A 431 -4.09 -1.72 9.83
CA ALA A 431 -5.32 -2.48 9.58
C ALA A 431 -6.27 -1.76 8.59
N THR A 432 -5.95 -0.51 8.23
CA THR A 432 -6.71 0.34 7.32
C THR A 432 -5.80 0.94 6.25
N VAL A 433 -6.36 1.69 5.31
CA VAL A 433 -5.59 2.53 4.38
C VAL A 433 -4.73 3.52 5.18
N ILE A 434 -3.47 3.69 4.78
CA ILE A 434 -2.57 4.73 5.30
C ILE A 434 -2.77 5.98 4.43
N THR A 435 -3.26 7.06 5.03
CA THR A 435 -3.42 8.35 4.34
C THR A 435 -2.32 9.32 4.78
N GLN A 436 -1.64 9.95 3.83
CA GLN A 436 -0.56 10.92 4.08
C GLN A 436 -0.86 12.26 3.40
N ASP A 437 -0.71 13.35 4.15
CA ASP A 437 -0.69 14.71 3.60
C ASP A 437 0.76 15.11 3.36
N VAL A 438 1.10 15.45 2.11
CA VAL A 438 2.46 15.79 1.67
C VAL A 438 2.47 17.21 1.14
N ASP A 439 3.35 18.03 1.68
CA ASP A 439 3.56 19.40 1.22
C ASP A 439 4.79 19.44 0.29
N LEU A 440 4.63 20.02 -0.89
CA LEU A 440 5.73 20.29 -1.82
C LEU A 440 6.06 21.78 -1.82
N ILE A 441 7.34 22.09 -1.99
CA ILE A 441 7.85 23.46 -2.08
C ILE A 441 7.92 23.85 -3.55
N VAL A 442 7.49 25.06 -3.89
CA VAL A 442 7.60 25.60 -5.26
C VAL A 442 9.07 25.70 -5.68
N ASP A 443 9.36 25.25 -6.91
CA ASP A 443 10.67 25.38 -7.53
C ASP A 443 10.81 26.80 -8.11
N LEU A 444 11.53 27.66 -7.40
CA LEU A 444 11.75 29.05 -7.79
C LEU A 444 12.74 29.21 -8.96
N SER A 445 13.41 28.13 -9.36
CA SER A 445 14.31 28.13 -10.50
C SER A 445 13.56 28.03 -11.82
N ILE A 446 12.29 27.62 -11.81
CA ILE A 446 11.42 27.60 -13.00
C ILE A 446 11.00 29.01 -13.37
N THR A 447 11.05 29.32 -14.67
CA THR A 447 10.64 30.64 -15.18
C THR A 447 9.43 30.59 -16.09
N GLU A 448 9.27 29.52 -16.86
CA GLU A 448 8.05 29.24 -17.62
C GLU A 448 7.19 28.22 -16.87
N THR A 449 6.04 28.68 -16.40
CA THR A 449 5.12 27.85 -15.60
C THR A 449 4.21 26.98 -16.45
N ASN A 450 4.05 27.29 -17.74
CA ASN A 450 3.23 26.53 -18.65
C ASN A 450 4.01 25.39 -19.32
N LEU A 451 3.75 24.15 -18.91
CA LEU A 451 4.40 22.96 -19.46
C LEU A 451 4.29 22.84 -20.98
N SER A 452 3.16 23.27 -21.57
CA SER A 452 2.96 23.20 -23.02
C SER A 452 3.80 24.23 -23.77
N ALA A 453 4.08 25.38 -23.15
CA ALA A 453 4.97 26.38 -23.72
C ALA A 453 6.42 25.89 -23.71
N VAL A 454 6.88 25.27 -22.62
CA VAL A 454 8.22 24.66 -22.52
C VAL A 454 8.38 23.50 -23.50
N GLY A 455 7.39 22.61 -23.58
CA GLY A 455 7.39 21.50 -24.52
C GLY A 455 7.36 21.92 -25.99
N ALA A 456 7.05 23.19 -26.28
CA ALA A 456 7.04 23.76 -27.63
C ALA A 456 8.30 24.57 -27.96
N TYR A 457 9.30 24.64 -27.07
CA TYR A 457 10.58 25.26 -27.39
C TYR A 457 11.21 24.58 -28.60
N SER A 458 11.55 25.38 -29.62
CA SER A 458 12.24 24.90 -30.82
C SER A 458 13.75 24.99 -30.70
N VAL A 459 14.26 25.78 -29.74
CA VAL A 459 15.68 26.00 -29.42
C VAL A 459 15.83 26.30 -27.93
N ILE A 460 17.02 26.05 -27.37
CA ILE A 460 17.39 26.33 -25.98
C ILE A 460 18.56 27.31 -25.97
N ASP A 461 18.25 28.60 -25.90
CA ASP A 461 19.23 29.67 -26.09
C ASP A 461 19.84 30.16 -24.79
N ASN A 462 19.30 29.81 -23.63
CA ASN A 462 19.77 30.32 -22.34
C ASN A 462 19.45 29.41 -21.15
N ALA A 463 20.04 29.73 -19.99
CA ALA A 463 19.91 28.98 -18.75
C ALA A 463 18.46 28.83 -18.26
N ARG A 464 17.58 29.80 -18.50
CA ARG A 464 16.17 29.72 -18.08
C ARG A 464 15.45 28.62 -18.85
N GLN A 465 15.54 28.66 -20.17
CA GLN A 465 14.96 27.65 -21.04
C GLN A 465 15.56 26.27 -20.79
N PHE A 466 16.88 26.20 -20.54
CA PHE A 466 17.56 24.95 -20.22
C PHE A 466 17.02 24.33 -18.92
N TYR A 467 16.92 25.10 -17.84
CA TYR A 467 16.35 24.57 -16.58
C TYR A 467 14.90 24.14 -16.75
N ASP A 468 14.06 24.96 -17.37
CA ASP A 468 12.63 24.69 -17.58
C ASP A 468 12.43 23.39 -18.38
N VAL A 469 13.15 23.22 -19.50
CA VAL A 469 13.03 22.01 -20.33
C VAL A 469 13.64 20.77 -19.66
N ALA A 470 14.74 20.92 -18.92
CA ALA A 470 15.35 19.81 -18.18
C ALA A 470 14.44 19.31 -17.06
N LYS A 471 13.75 20.24 -16.37
CA LYS A 471 12.73 19.89 -15.37
C LYS A 471 11.51 19.22 -16.01
N LEU A 472 11.06 19.68 -17.18
CA LEU A 472 9.99 19.02 -17.92
C LEU A 472 10.39 17.60 -18.35
N TRP A 473 11.61 17.42 -18.88
CA TRP A 473 12.13 16.11 -19.25
C TRP A 473 12.16 15.17 -18.05
N LEU A 474 12.65 15.64 -16.89
CA LEU A 474 12.66 14.87 -15.65
C LEU A 474 11.23 14.51 -15.25
N TYR A 475 10.31 15.47 -15.23
CA TYR A 475 8.92 15.20 -14.89
C TYR A 475 8.31 14.13 -15.81
N LEU A 476 8.56 14.18 -17.12
CA LEU A 476 8.05 13.20 -18.08
C LEU A 476 8.68 11.81 -17.89
N ASN A 477 9.97 11.74 -17.60
CA ASN A 477 10.74 10.51 -17.44
C ASN A 477 10.97 10.09 -15.99
N PHE A 478 10.22 10.71 -15.05
CA PHE A 478 10.46 10.56 -13.63
C PHE A 478 10.47 9.11 -13.19
N SER A 479 11.50 8.78 -12.42
CA SER A 479 11.58 7.54 -11.68
C SER A 479 11.65 7.80 -10.19
N THR A 480 12.85 7.97 -9.66
CA THR A 480 13.10 8.11 -8.22
C THR A 480 14.22 9.11 -7.97
N GLU A 481 14.41 10.04 -8.91
CA GLU A 481 15.46 11.05 -8.84
C GLU A 481 15.27 11.89 -7.56
N SER A 482 16.36 12.14 -6.85
CA SER A 482 16.38 13.01 -5.66
C SER A 482 16.85 14.43 -5.97
N SER A 483 17.23 14.69 -7.22
CA SER A 483 17.71 15.99 -7.70
C SER A 483 17.32 16.18 -9.16
N THR A 484 17.26 17.42 -9.60
CA THR A 484 17.11 17.77 -11.01
C THR A 484 18.35 17.38 -11.82
N LEU A 485 18.21 17.29 -13.15
CA LEU A 485 19.36 17.03 -14.05
C LEU A 485 20.39 18.16 -14.01
N VAL A 486 19.91 19.40 -13.91
CA VAL A 486 20.72 20.60 -13.82
C VAL A 486 20.20 21.49 -12.70
N GLN A 487 21.08 22.29 -12.10
CA GLN A 487 20.70 23.36 -11.18
C GLN A 487 20.89 24.71 -11.86
N ARG A 488 20.03 25.67 -11.52
CA ARG A 488 20.14 27.04 -12.05
C ARG A 488 20.37 28.03 -10.91
N GLN A 489 21.36 28.91 -11.08
CA GLN A 489 21.54 30.07 -10.23
C GLN A 489 21.64 31.32 -11.12
N GLY A 490 20.56 32.11 -11.17
CA GLY A 490 20.51 33.29 -12.05
C GLY A 490 20.60 32.90 -13.53
N THR A 491 21.69 33.30 -14.19
CA THR A 491 21.99 33.00 -15.61
C THR A 491 22.88 31.77 -15.81
N ASP A 492 23.21 31.09 -14.72
CA ASP A 492 24.22 30.06 -14.71
C ASP A 492 23.56 28.70 -14.48
N ILE A 493 24.06 27.70 -15.19
CA ILE A 493 23.67 26.30 -15.07
C ILE A 493 24.83 25.51 -14.47
N ASP A 494 24.52 24.68 -13.48
CA ASP A 494 25.39 23.58 -13.06
C ASP A 494 24.82 22.27 -13.60
N ALA A 495 25.55 21.65 -14.51
CA ALA A 495 25.21 20.36 -15.12
C ALA A 495 26.02 19.19 -14.52
N ALA A 496 26.65 19.41 -13.36
CA ALA A 496 27.37 18.41 -12.59
C ALA A 496 28.44 17.65 -13.40
N ALA A 497 28.18 16.37 -13.71
CA ALA A 497 29.12 15.49 -14.42
C ALA A 497 28.68 15.17 -15.86
N TYR A 498 27.59 15.75 -16.34
CA TYR A 498 27.08 15.46 -17.66
C TYR A 498 27.91 16.13 -18.75
N ASP A 499 28.14 15.40 -19.84
CA ASP A 499 28.65 15.97 -21.08
C ASP A 499 27.56 16.83 -21.73
N ILE A 500 27.96 17.96 -22.30
CA ILE A 500 27.06 18.90 -22.96
C ILE A 500 27.40 18.98 -24.44
N VAL A 501 26.42 18.75 -25.30
CA VAL A 501 26.49 18.97 -26.73
C VAL A 501 25.60 20.13 -27.10
N ILE A 502 26.17 21.16 -27.74
CA ILE A 502 25.41 22.27 -28.33
C ILE A 502 25.46 22.10 -29.83
N ASP A 503 24.30 21.82 -30.44
CA ASP A 503 24.20 21.45 -31.85
C ASP A 503 23.07 22.23 -32.55
N ALA A 504 23.45 23.12 -33.47
CA ALA A 504 22.52 23.92 -34.27
C ALA A 504 21.56 23.07 -35.12
N ALA A 505 21.97 21.86 -35.52
CA ALA A 505 21.21 20.97 -36.39
C ALA A 505 20.52 19.83 -35.63
N ALA A 506 20.50 19.84 -34.28
CA ALA A 506 19.84 18.80 -33.49
C ALA A 506 18.35 18.63 -33.88
N ALA A 507 17.85 17.40 -33.79
CA ALA A 507 16.48 17.07 -34.17
C ALA A 507 15.46 17.59 -33.15
N GLN A 508 15.79 17.53 -31.86
CA GLN A 508 14.97 18.00 -30.74
C GLN A 508 15.63 19.20 -30.07
N ALA A 509 14.83 20.07 -29.46
CA ALA A 509 15.36 21.21 -28.73
C ALA A 509 16.23 20.80 -27.53
N PHE A 510 15.83 19.72 -26.86
CA PHE A 510 16.50 19.13 -25.72
C PHE A 510 16.48 17.60 -25.85
N ASP A 511 17.59 16.94 -25.56
CA ASP A 511 17.69 15.49 -25.44
C ASP A 511 18.64 15.08 -24.32
N PHE A 512 18.39 13.93 -23.70
CA PHE A 512 19.24 13.35 -22.68
C PHE A 512 19.21 11.82 -22.74
N ASP A 513 20.39 11.21 -22.89
CA ASP A 513 20.54 9.76 -23.06
C ASP A 513 20.93 9.00 -21.77
N GLY A 514 21.02 9.71 -20.64
CA GLY A 514 21.52 9.20 -19.37
C GLY A 514 22.94 9.68 -19.02
N SER A 515 23.69 10.21 -20.00
CA SER A 515 25.07 10.70 -19.82
C SER A 515 25.36 12.03 -20.51
N ILE A 516 24.75 12.28 -21.67
CA ILE A 516 24.97 13.46 -22.50
C ILE A 516 23.67 14.26 -22.58
N ILE A 517 23.75 15.57 -22.33
CA ILE A 517 22.68 16.52 -22.59
C ILE A 517 22.96 17.20 -23.93
N THR A 518 22.01 17.10 -24.87
CA THR A 518 22.09 17.78 -26.16
C THR A 518 21.11 18.94 -26.22
N LEU A 519 21.60 20.13 -26.57
CA LEU A 519 20.82 21.36 -26.73
C LEU A 519 20.83 21.79 -28.19
N LYS A 520 19.65 22.06 -28.75
CA LYS A 520 19.54 22.72 -30.05
C LYS A 520 19.58 24.22 -29.89
N THR A 521 20.62 24.85 -30.42
CA THR A 521 20.68 26.31 -30.58
C THR A 521 21.82 26.67 -31.52
N ASP A 522 21.65 27.76 -32.26
CA ASP A 522 22.75 28.38 -33.03
C ASP A 522 23.74 29.09 -32.08
N ALA A 523 23.25 29.58 -30.93
CA ALA A 523 24.00 30.39 -30.00
C ALA A 523 23.43 30.27 -28.57
N TYR A 524 24.07 29.45 -27.73
CA TYR A 524 23.74 29.43 -26.31
C TYR A 524 24.33 30.67 -25.61
N VAL A 525 23.54 31.32 -24.77
CA VAL A 525 23.92 32.49 -23.97
C VAL A 525 23.78 32.17 -22.48
N GLY A 526 24.91 32.13 -21.77
CA GLY A 526 24.96 31.89 -20.34
C GLY A 526 26.20 31.12 -19.93
N LEU A 527 26.35 30.88 -18.63
CA LEU A 527 27.40 30.02 -18.10
C LEU A 527 26.85 28.62 -17.85
N ILE A 528 27.55 27.59 -18.34
CA ILE A 528 27.36 26.18 -18.00
C ILE A 528 28.63 25.71 -17.30
N THR A 529 28.47 25.30 -16.04
CA THR A 529 29.50 24.63 -15.26
C THR A 529 29.26 23.13 -15.36
N THR A 530 30.27 22.38 -15.77
CA THR A 530 30.26 20.91 -15.77
C THR A 530 31.69 20.40 -15.59
N THR A 531 31.81 19.22 -14.97
CA THR A 531 33.05 18.43 -14.93
C THR A 531 33.18 17.50 -16.15
N GLY A 532 32.10 17.33 -16.92
CA GLY A 532 32.13 16.73 -18.25
C GLY A 532 32.71 17.68 -19.30
N SER A 533 32.58 17.28 -20.56
CA SER A 533 33.01 18.04 -21.73
C SER A 533 31.87 18.92 -22.28
N ILE A 534 32.24 20.03 -22.91
CA ILE A 534 31.31 20.84 -23.72
C ILE A 534 31.76 20.73 -25.18
N THR A 535 30.89 20.23 -26.05
CA THR A 535 31.14 20.03 -27.48
C THR A 535 30.20 20.90 -28.31
N LEU A 536 30.76 21.66 -29.26
CA LEU A 536 30.00 22.49 -30.19
C LEU A 536 29.97 21.83 -31.57
N LEU A 537 28.78 21.66 -32.13
CA LEU A 537 28.57 21.00 -33.43
C LEU A 537 27.81 21.90 -34.40
N ASN A 538 27.98 21.62 -35.70
CA ASN A 538 27.20 22.24 -36.79
C ASN A 538 27.17 23.77 -36.79
N GLY A 539 28.25 24.40 -36.32
CA GLY A 539 28.40 25.86 -36.30
C GLY A 539 27.75 26.53 -35.08
N ALA A 540 27.26 25.77 -34.10
CA ALA A 540 26.77 26.32 -32.85
C ALA A 540 27.86 27.10 -32.10
N THR A 541 27.45 28.16 -31.41
CA THR A 541 28.32 29.00 -30.60
C THR A 541 27.93 28.95 -29.13
N TYR A 542 28.93 29.09 -28.25
CA TYR A 542 28.74 29.17 -26.81
C TYR A 542 29.23 30.52 -26.33
N ASN A 543 28.28 31.39 -25.99
CA ASN A 543 28.51 32.75 -25.59
C ASN A 543 28.22 32.88 -24.10
N LEU A 544 29.10 33.56 -23.38
CA LEU A 544 28.76 33.97 -22.02
C LEU A 544 27.62 35.00 -22.07
N SER A 545 26.84 35.08 -20.99
CA SER A 545 25.94 36.21 -20.78
C SER A 545 26.71 37.51 -21.05
N PRO A 546 26.16 38.44 -21.86
CA PRO A 546 26.81 39.72 -22.07
C PRO A 546 27.14 40.35 -20.72
N VAL A 547 28.38 40.81 -20.56
CA VAL A 547 28.73 41.73 -19.47
C VAL A 547 28.02 43.04 -19.78
N THR A 548 26.79 43.17 -19.29
CA THR A 548 26.00 44.40 -19.43
C THR A 548 26.47 45.40 -18.39
N LEU A 549 27.43 46.26 -18.76
CA LEU A 549 27.67 47.50 -18.02
C LEU A 549 26.66 48.54 -18.52
N ALA A 550 25.98 49.20 -17.59
CA ALA A 550 24.96 50.18 -17.95
C ALA A 550 25.60 51.36 -18.72
N GLY A 551 25.13 51.57 -19.96
CA GLY A 551 25.11 52.89 -20.60
C GLY A 551 26.34 53.37 -21.38
N THR A 552 26.69 52.75 -22.52
CA THR A 552 27.05 53.39 -23.83
C THR A 552 27.83 52.45 -24.78
N ASP A 553 27.73 52.66 -26.09
CA ASP A 553 28.44 51.97 -27.20
C ASP A 553 29.95 51.74 -26.93
N LEU A 554 30.47 50.53 -27.20
CA LEU A 554 31.91 50.24 -27.15
C LEU A 554 32.69 50.99 -28.23
N THR A 555 32.01 51.53 -29.25
CA THR A 555 32.66 52.33 -30.29
C THR A 555 33.46 53.49 -29.68
N GLY A 556 34.77 53.48 -29.91
CA GLY A 556 35.72 54.47 -29.37
C GLY A 556 36.25 54.17 -27.96
N ALA A 557 35.79 53.11 -27.29
CA ALA A 557 36.33 52.68 -26.00
C ALA A 557 37.64 51.89 -26.17
N GLU A 558 38.53 51.98 -25.20
CA GLU A 558 39.66 51.06 -25.07
C GLU A 558 39.23 49.87 -24.20
N ILE A 559 39.58 48.66 -24.63
CA ILE A 559 39.20 47.41 -23.97
C ILE A 559 40.47 46.59 -23.79
N ARG A 560 40.67 46.06 -22.58
CA ARG A 560 41.81 45.21 -22.22
C ARG A 560 41.31 44.00 -21.43
N ILE A 561 41.83 42.82 -21.75
CA ILE A 561 41.54 41.57 -21.06
C ILE A 561 42.84 41.07 -20.48
N TYR A 562 42.85 40.77 -19.19
CA TYR A 562 44.05 40.30 -18.51
C TYR A 562 43.87 38.93 -17.87
N ASP A 563 44.89 38.08 -17.92
CA ASP A 563 44.98 36.80 -17.22
C ASP A 563 45.48 36.97 -15.78
N LEU A 564 44.65 36.70 -14.80
CA LEU A 564 44.95 36.87 -13.38
C LEU A 564 45.59 35.64 -12.72
N ASP A 565 45.64 34.48 -13.37
CA ASP A 565 46.04 33.23 -12.69
C ASP A 565 47.56 33.15 -12.41
N ASN A 566 48.35 33.95 -13.12
CA ASN A 566 49.80 33.96 -13.00
C ASN A 566 50.37 35.23 -12.36
N THR A 567 49.55 36.04 -11.67
CA THR A 567 49.99 37.35 -11.15
C THR A 567 50.09 37.49 -9.63
N PRO A 568 51.10 38.24 -9.12
CA PRO A 568 51.15 38.67 -7.72
C PRO A 568 49.91 39.49 -7.35
N LEU A 569 49.50 39.40 -6.08
CA LEU A 569 48.44 40.23 -5.50
C LEU A 569 48.66 41.72 -5.84
N GLY A 570 47.71 42.33 -6.55
CA GLY A 570 47.72 43.75 -6.92
C GLY A 570 48.18 44.07 -8.36
N SER A 571 48.50 43.07 -9.19
CA SER A 571 48.81 43.24 -10.62
C SER A 571 47.65 42.77 -11.51
N LEU A 572 47.35 43.51 -12.58
CA LEU A 572 46.34 43.16 -13.58
C LEU A 572 46.86 42.11 -14.57
N GLY A 573 47.50 41.02 -14.14
CA GLY A 573 47.73 39.92 -15.07
C GLY A 573 48.68 40.15 -16.26
N THR A 574 48.67 39.18 -17.18
CA THR A 574 49.19 39.33 -18.56
C THR A 574 48.04 39.72 -19.47
N GLU A 575 48.19 40.73 -20.34
CA GLU A 575 47.15 41.09 -21.33
C GLU A 575 46.96 39.95 -22.34
N LEU A 576 45.75 39.39 -22.39
CA LEU A 576 45.33 38.34 -23.32
C LEU A 576 44.81 38.93 -24.63
N ALA A 577 44.13 40.07 -24.57
CA ALA A 577 43.56 40.74 -25.72
C ALA A 577 43.24 42.21 -25.41
N GLY A 578 43.22 43.05 -26.43
CA GLY A 578 42.74 44.41 -26.29
C GLY A 578 42.55 45.12 -27.61
N VAL A 579 41.82 46.23 -27.58
CA VAL A 579 41.66 47.15 -28.71
C VAL A 579 41.63 48.58 -28.18
N GLU A 580 42.39 49.46 -28.84
CA GLU A 580 42.25 50.89 -28.64
C GLU A 580 41.17 51.41 -29.58
N SER A 581 40.23 52.19 -29.04
CA SER A 581 39.16 52.80 -29.84
C SER A 581 38.38 51.76 -30.65
N SER A 582 37.71 50.84 -29.95
CA SER A 582 36.96 49.74 -30.58
C SER A 582 36.09 50.29 -31.71
N PRO A 583 36.13 49.71 -32.92
CA PRO A 583 35.30 50.18 -34.05
C PRO A 583 33.86 49.62 -33.98
N ASN A 584 33.62 48.69 -33.06
CA ASN A 584 32.39 47.93 -32.97
C ASN A 584 31.79 48.07 -31.56
N ALA A 585 30.47 47.92 -31.49
CA ALA A 585 29.71 47.82 -30.24
C ALA A 585 29.98 46.51 -29.46
N THR A 586 30.76 45.59 -30.03
CA THR A 586 31.11 44.29 -29.43
C THR A 586 32.62 44.05 -29.50
N PHE A 587 33.16 43.34 -28.50
CA PHE A 587 34.56 42.91 -28.48
C PHE A 587 34.66 41.43 -28.16
N SER A 588 35.54 40.72 -28.88
CA SER A 588 35.75 39.29 -28.73
C SER A 588 37.19 38.95 -28.41
N PHE A 589 37.38 37.98 -27.53
CA PHE A 589 38.69 37.43 -27.16
C PHE A 589 38.59 35.91 -27.00
N SER A 590 39.74 35.25 -26.86
CA SER A 590 39.86 33.82 -26.55
C SER A 590 40.72 33.65 -25.30
N SER A 591 40.41 32.67 -24.46
CA SER A 591 41.18 32.34 -23.27
C SER A 591 41.07 30.84 -22.97
N THR A 592 41.98 30.31 -22.15
CA THR A 592 42.01 28.90 -21.77
C THR A 592 41.02 28.57 -20.66
N ALA A 593 40.56 27.33 -20.67
CA ALA A 593 39.65 26.80 -19.67
C ALA A 593 40.22 26.93 -18.25
N GLY A 594 39.37 27.36 -17.30
CA GLY A 594 39.75 27.57 -15.91
C GLY A 594 40.42 28.91 -15.64
N ASN A 595 40.72 29.72 -16.68
CA ASN A 595 41.46 30.96 -16.44
C ASN A 595 40.62 32.02 -15.74
N THR A 596 41.15 32.73 -14.76
CA THR A 596 40.54 33.94 -14.21
C THR A 596 41.01 35.15 -15.01
N VAL A 597 40.10 35.88 -15.64
CA VAL A 597 40.40 37.09 -16.40
C VAL A 597 39.85 38.36 -15.75
N TRP A 598 40.51 39.50 -15.97
CA TRP A 598 40.01 40.84 -15.69
C TRP A 598 39.66 41.54 -17.00
N ILE A 599 38.42 41.98 -17.14
CA ILE A 599 37.95 42.78 -18.27
C ILE A 599 37.98 44.24 -17.85
N GLN A 600 38.85 45.03 -18.46
CA GLN A 600 38.97 46.47 -18.23
C GLN A 600 38.47 47.24 -19.46
N ILE A 601 37.64 48.25 -19.24
CA ILE A 601 37.08 49.10 -20.29
C ILE A 601 37.31 50.56 -19.91
N PHE A 602 38.01 51.29 -20.77
CA PHE A 602 38.27 52.73 -20.65
C PHE A 602 37.46 53.50 -21.69
N LYS A 603 36.67 54.47 -21.23
CA LYS A 603 35.90 55.35 -22.10
C LYS A 603 36.44 56.78 -22.10
N THR A 604 36.15 57.52 -23.16
CA THR A 604 36.32 58.98 -23.21
C THR A 604 35.71 59.64 -21.98
N GLY A 605 36.49 60.50 -21.31
CA GLY A 605 36.12 61.09 -20.01
C GLY A 605 36.66 60.34 -18.79
N PHE A 606 37.58 59.38 -18.97
CA PHE A 606 38.27 58.65 -17.90
C PHE A 606 37.34 57.79 -17.02
N VAL A 607 36.26 57.27 -17.58
CA VAL A 607 35.42 56.29 -16.88
C VAL A 607 36.01 54.91 -17.12
N GLU A 608 36.46 54.27 -16.04
CA GLU A 608 37.02 52.92 -16.04
C GLU A 608 36.01 51.93 -15.46
N PHE A 609 35.80 50.83 -16.17
CA PHE A 609 35.05 49.68 -15.67
C PHE A 609 35.96 48.45 -15.62
N GLY A 610 35.79 47.65 -14.58
CA GLY A 610 36.60 46.47 -14.35
C GLY A 610 35.74 45.33 -13.79
N GLN A 611 35.78 44.15 -14.41
CA GLN A 611 35.09 42.97 -13.91
C GLN A 611 35.98 41.73 -14.00
N ARG A 612 36.01 40.96 -12.90
CA ARG A 612 36.67 39.66 -12.86
C ARG A 612 35.73 38.56 -13.37
N TYR A 613 36.24 37.66 -14.18
CA TYR A 613 35.51 36.50 -14.71
C TYR A 613 36.39 35.24 -14.66
N THR A 614 35.82 34.05 -14.48
CA THR A 614 36.57 32.79 -14.58
C THR A 614 36.03 31.99 -15.77
N ILE A 615 36.92 31.62 -16.69
CA ILE A 615 36.60 30.95 -17.95
C ILE A 615 36.20 29.50 -17.67
N PRO A 616 35.04 29.03 -18.16
CA PRO A 616 34.61 27.64 -18.00
C PRO A 616 35.48 26.65 -18.78
N THR A 617 35.21 25.36 -18.63
CA THR A 617 36.08 24.21 -18.93
C THR A 617 36.45 23.95 -20.42
N SER A 618 36.16 24.86 -21.36
CA SER A 618 36.63 24.76 -22.76
C SER A 618 37.01 26.12 -23.39
N PRO A 619 37.88 26.16 -24.43
CA PRO A 619 38.25 27.40 -25.12
C PRO A 619 37.03 28.00 -25.84
N SER A 620 36.61 29.19 -25.44
CA SER A 620 35.48 29.91 -26.04
C SER A 620 35.90 31.26 -26.62
N THR A 621 35.20 31.69 -27.67
CA THR A 621 35.26 33.06 -28.16
C THR A 621 34.18 33.87 -27.43
N PHE A 622 34.58 34.93 -26.75
CA PHE A 622 33.68 35.74 -25.93
C PHE A 622 33.09 36.90 -26.73
N ALA A 623 31.94 37.44 -26.34
CA ALA A 623 31.43 38.69 -26.88
C ALA A 623 30.96 39.60 -25.73
N VAL A 624 31.54 40.79 -25.62
CA VAL A 624 31.13 41.83 -24.66
C VAL A 624 30.13 42.76 -25.36
N ILE A 625 28.92 42.94 -24.82
CA ILE A 625 27.88 43.81 -25.39
C ILE A 625 27.33 44.74 -24.30
N LEU A 626 27.28 46.05 -24.56
CA LEU A 626 26.69 47.04 -23.65
C LEU A 626 25.30 47.46 -24.15
N SER A 627 24.27 47.47 -23.31
CA SER A 627 22.93 47.98 -23.66
C SER A 627 22.64 49.33 -22.98
N THR A 628 21.92 50.21 -23.70
CA THR A 628 21.50 51.55 -23.22
C THR A 628 20.40 51.47 -22.16
N ASP A 629 20.45 52.31 -21.12
CA ASP A 629 19.29 52.54 -20.27
C ASP A 629 18.55 53.85 -20.64
N LYS A 630 17.23 53.77 -20.58
CA LYS A 630 16.31 54.91 -20.65
C LYS A 630 15.99 55.30 -19.21
N ASN A 631 16.59 56.39 -18.72
CA ASN A 631 15.91 57.50 -18.05
C ASN A 631 16.92 58.43 -17.35
N LEU A 632 16.76 59.72 -17.64
CA LEU A 632 17.00 60.83 -16.71
C LEU A 632 15.97 60.78 -15.57
#